data_AF-A0A2V0PJA9-F1
#
_entry.id   AF-A0A2V0PJA9-F1
#
_cell.length_a   1.000
_cell.length_b   1.000
_cell.length_c   1.000
_cell.angle_alpha   90.00
_cell.angle_beta   90.00
_cell.angle_gamma   90.00
#
_symmetry.space_group_name_H-M   'P 1'
#
loop_
_entity.id
_entity.type
_entity.pdbx_description
1 polymer ?
#
loop_
_entity_poly.entity_id
_entity_poly.type
_entity_poly.pdbx_seq_one_letter_code
_entity_poly.pdbx_strand_id
1 'polypeptide(L)'
;MLHRKASAPGLRARKAAHAAPITGIRQRRAQGRHPPPGAAGAAGAAAAAAAGALAFVPPVCFDAECAAHADRAFSVAIAAPLLAAAAALAWVLRRPPKELLDSGRVFEDDVTGTLFEAPDGMTPEFDKNDKLAFKAISYTPWPVQADAPGERLRIAVGRVGSTEPRTFVFEKTLPLPSEIVAVSLPRPLGVIFEFDEKRKRAFVAGFVPGGNAEQRRAVARLAAGGGAQAVMEGDVVRAVTCTTPVWPAKALIGAVAPERHIIVYGADKTRWSGLRGALKRGAVRDGPVTLVLERRAAAAAEGGGGGGGGGKQ
;
A
#
# COMPACT_ATOMS: atom_id res chain seq x y z
N MET A 1 78.27 -1.37 -1.31
CA MET A 1 77.51 -0.54 -2.27
C MET A 1 76.02 -0.68 -1.99
N LEU A 2 75.44 0.42 -1.52
CA LEU A 2 74.05 0.89 -1.64
C LEU A 2 72.87 -0.03 -1.22
N HIS A 3 72.39 0.29 -0.02
CA HIS A 3 71.00 0.25 0.46
C HIS A 3 69.91 0.51 -0.60
N ARG A 4 68.74 -0.14 -0.41
CA ARG A 4 67.42 0.52 -0.50
C ARG A 4 66.36 -0.20 0.34
N LYS A 5 65.97 0.45 1.45
CA LYS A 5 64.76 0.23 2.24
C LYS A 5 63.56 0.78 1.45
N ALA A 6 62.47 0.02 1.36
CA ALA A 6 61.18 0.52 0.89
C ALA A 6 60.30 0.89 2.09
N SER A 7 59.97 2.18 2.21
CA SER A 7 59.02 2.74 3.18
C SER A 7 57.58 2.46 2.77
N ALA A 8 56.74 2.03 3.72
CA ALA A 8 55.29 1.98 3.58
C ALA A 8 54.66 3.34 3.93
N PRO A 9 53.60 3.78 3.22
CA PRO A 9 52.94 5.06 3.47
C PRO A 9 51.86 5.01 4.57
N GLY A 10 52.09 5.81 5.61
CA GLY A 10 51.14 6.70 6.29
C GLY A 10 49.68 6.26 6.51
N LEU A 11 49.39 5.76 7.72
CA LEU A 11 48.07 5.83 8.34
C LEU A 11 47.64 7.30 8.51
N ARG A 12 46.55 7.72 7.85
CA ARG A 12 45.82 8.94 8.20
C ARG A 12 44.68 8.60 9.16
N ALA A 13 44.86 8.98 10.42
CA ALA A 13 43.81 9.02 11.42
C ALA A 13 42.69 9.98 10.97
N ARG A 14 41.49 9.44 10.74
CA ARG A 14 40.28 10.24 10.56
C ARG A 14 39.72 10.59 11.95
N LYS A 15 39.74 11.90 12.20
CA LYS A 15 39.19 12.60 13.36
C LYS A 15 37.70 12.27 13.52
N ALA A 16 37.33 11.75 14.69
CA ALA A 16 35.93 11.55 15.08
C ALA A 16 35.24 12.92 15.20
N ALA A 17 34.17 13.12 14.42
CA ALA A 17 33.26 14.24 14.60
C ALA A 17 32.19 13.83 15.62
N HIS A 18 32.20 14.49 16.78
CA HIS A 18 31.13 14.43 17.75
C HIS A 18 29.84 14.97 17.12
N ALA A 19 28.85 14.08 16.92
CA ALA A 19 27.49 14.47 16.62
C ALA A 19 26.77 14.77 17.95
N ALA A 20 26.25 15.99 18.07
CA ALA A 20 25.46 16.47 19.20
C ALA A 20 24.10 15.73 19.29
N PRO A 21 23.52 15.58 20.49
CA PRO A 21 22.22 14.97 20.67
C PRO A 21 21.10 15.90 20.15
N ILE A 22 20.39 15.47 19.11
CA ILE A 22 19.17 16.13 18.64
C ILE A 22 18.06 15.81 19.64
N THR A 23 17.83 16.74 20.55
CA THR A 23 16.70 16.78 21.47
C THR A 23 15.42 17.17 20.70
N GLY A 24 14.41 16.29 20.78
CA GLY A 24 13.02 16.70 20.92
C GLY A 24 12.28 17.23 19.69
N ILE A 25 12.09 16.41 18.66
CA ILE A 25 10.97 16.62 17.71
C ILE A 25 9.69 16.09 18.37
N ARG A 26 8.97 16.99 19.05
CA ARG A 26 7.57 16.80 19.43
C ARG A 26 6.76 16.59 18.14
N GLN A 27 6.39 15.33 17.87
CA GLN A 27 5.35 15.02 16.87
C GLN A 27 4.05 15.73 17.31
N ARG A 28 3.79 16.90 16.75
CA ARG A 28 2.46 17.48 16.78
C ARG A 28 1.56 16.48 16.07
N ARG A 29 0.62 15.90 16.84
CA ARG A 29 -0.56 15.22 16.30
C ARG A 29 -1.09 16.11 15.17
N ALA A 30 -1.03 15.60 13.94
CA ALA A 30 -1.80 16.13 12.84
C ALA A 30 -3.27 16.07 13.27
N GLN A 31 -3.76 17.19 13.80
CA GLN A 31 -5.18 17.43 13.98
C GLN A 31 -5.79 17.24 12.59
N GLY A 32 -6.79 16.36 12.51
CA GLY A 32 -7.44 15.99 11.27
C GLY A 32 -7.89 17.24 10.53
N ARG A 33 -7.25 17.50 9.38
CA ARG A 33 -7.91 18.28 8.35
C ARG A 33 -9.12 17.45 7.93
N HIS A 34 -10.30 18.02 8.13
CA HIS A 34 -11.53 17.47 7.60
C HIS A 34 -11.31 17.14 6.12
N PRO A 35 -11.74 15.96 5.62
CA PRO A 35 -11.74 15.73 4.19
C PRO A 35 -12.53 16.88 3.54
N PRO A 36 -12.11 17.38 2.36
CA PRO A 36 -12.95 18.29 1.59
C PRO A 36 -14.35 17.67 1.49
N PRO A 37 -15.44 18.46 1.53
CA PRO A 37 -16.80 17.93 1.49
C PRO A 37 -16.91 16.93 0.35
N GLY A 38 -16.88 15.64 0.71
CA GLY A 38 -16.72 14.57 -0.26
C GLY A 38 -17.94 14.50 -1.16
N ALA A 39 -17.79 13.84 -2.30
CA ALA A 39 -18.86 13.56 -3.26
C ALA A 39 -20.20 13.08 -2.64
N ALA A 40 -20.17 12.57 -1.39
CA ALA A 40 -21.34 12.27 -0.58
C ALA A 40 -22.30 13.47 -0.36
N GLY A 41 -21.79 14.70 -0.20
CA GLY A 41 -22.62 15.90 -0.06
C GLY A 41 -23.35 16.27 -1.36
N ALA A 42 -22.66 16.14 -2.50
CA ALA A 42 -23.24 16.38 -3.82
C ALA A 42 -24.28 15.31 -4.20
N ALA A 43 -24.06 14.05 -3.81
CA ALA A 43 -25.02 12.97 -4.04
C ALA A 43 -26.33 13.16 -3.26
N GLY A 44 -26.27 13.65 -2.01
CA GLY A 44 -27.45 13.93 -1.21
C GLY A 44 -28.33 15.06 -1.77
N ALA A 45 -27.71 16.12 -2.30
CA ALA A 45 -28.43 17.22 -2.94
C ALA A 45 -29.12 16.80 -4.25
N ALA A 46 -28.46 15.95 -5.06
CA ALA A 46 -29.05 15.42 -6.29
C ALA A 46 -30.27 14.51 -6.03
N ALA A 47 -30.20 13.67 -4.99
CA ALA A 47 -31.32 12.80 -4.62
C ALA A 47 -32.56 13.59 -4.13
N ALA A 48 -32.35 14.66 -3.36
CA ALA A 48 -33.44 15.53 -2.91
C ALA A 48 -34.10 16.29 -4.07
N ALA A 49 -33.32 16.75 -5.06
CA ALA A 49 -33.85 17.39 -6.26
C ALA A 49 -34.67 16.43 -7.15
N ALA A 50 -34.21 15.17 -7.28
CA ALA A 50 -34.95 14.15 -8.01
C ALA A 50 -36.28 13.78 -7.34
N ALA A 51 -36.31 13.71 -6.00
CA ALA A 51 -37.54 13.46 -5.25
C ALA A 51 -38.56 14.60 -5.39
N GLY A 52 -38.11 15.86 -5.42
CA GLY A 52 -38.98 17.02 -5.65
C GLY A 52 -39.62 17.04 -7.04
N ALA A 53 -38.87 16.62 -8.08
CA ALA A 53 -39.38 16.54 -9.44
C ALA A 53 -40.47 15.45 -9.63
N LEU A 54 -40.38 14.34 -8.89
CA LEU A 54 -41.38 13.26 -8.91
C LEU A 54 -42.68 13.62 -8.16
N ALA A 55 -42.65 14.66 -7.33
CA ALA A 55 -43.82 15.13 -6.58
C ALA A 55 -44.60 16.25 -7.30
N PHE A 56 -44.22 16.62 -8.53
CA PHE A 56 -44.93 17.64 -9.28
C PHE A 56 -46.30 17.12 -9.75
N VAL A 57 -47.36 17.64 -9.15
CA VAL A 57 -48.74 17.41 -9.59
C VAL A 57 -49.14 18.61 -10.47
N PRO A 58 -49.41 18.42 -11.78
CA PRO A 58 -49.82 19.54 -12.61
C PRO A 58 -51.18 20.08 -12.14
N PRO A 59 -51.38 21.41 -12.11
CA PRO A 59 -52.69 21.98 -11.81
C PRO A 59 -53.69 21.61 -12.90
N VAL A 60 -54.95 21.37 -12.52
CA VAL A 60 -56.04 21.15 -13.48
C VAL A 60 -56.38 22.49 -14.15
N CYS A 61 -56.19 22.58 -15.46
CA CYS A 61 -56.44 23.79 -16.24
C CYS A 61 -57.72 23.68 -17.09
N PHE A 62 -58.51 24.75 -17.14
CA PHE A 62 -59.78 24.81 -17.89
C PHE A 62 -59.76 25.78 -19.08
N ASP A 63 -58.67 26.54 -19.26
CA ASP A 63 -58.47 27.43 -20.41
C ASP A 63 -57.07 27.23 -21.02
N ALA A 64 -56.90 27.73 -22.26
CA ALA A 64 -55.67 27.55 -23.04
C ALA A 64 -54.46 28.30 -22.44
N GLU A 65 -54.70 29.40 -21.73
CA GLU A 65 -53.63 30.20 -21.12
C GLU A 65 -53.03 29.47 -19.91
N CYS A 66 -53.89 28.92 -19.04
CA CYS A 66 -53.52 28.05 -17.94
C CYS A 66 -52.75 26.82 -18.45
N ALA A 67 -53.24 26.15 -19.51
CA ALA A 67 -52.56 24.99 -20.08
C ALA A 67 -51.13 25.33 -20.54
N ALA A 68 -50.97 26.46 -21.25
CA ALA A 68 -49.65 26.91 -21.69
C ALA A 68 -48.70 27.23 -20.51
N HIS A 69 -49.22 27.77 -19.40
CA HIS A 69 -48.45 28.00 -18.18
C HIS A 69 -48.07 26.69 -17.47
N ALA A 70 -49.00 25.73 -17.39
CA ALA A 70 -48.75 24.42 -16.80
C ALA A 70 -47.68 23.63 -17.59
N ASP A 71 -47.74 23.66 -18.93
CA ASP A 71 -46.76 23.01 -19.80
C ASP A 71 -45.36 23.62 -19.65
N ARG A 72 -45.26 24.96 -19.54
CA ARG A 72 -43.99 25.63 -19.24
C ARG A 72 -43.45 25.26 -17.86
N ALA A 73 -44.29 25.23 -16.84
CA ALA A 73 -43.90 24.86 -15.48
C ALA A 73 -43.40 23.40 -15.41
N PHE A 74 -44.11 22.48 -16.07
CA PHE A 74 -43.72 21.08 -16.19
C PHE A 74 -42.37 20.92 -16.93
N SER A 75 -42.20 21.63 -18.05
CA SER A 75 -40.96 21.60 -18.82
C SER A 75 -39.76 22.06 -18.00
N VAL A 76 -39.92 23.13 -17.21
CA VAL A 76 -38.88 23.63 -16.28
C VAL A 76 -38.63 22.63 -15.16
N ALA A 77 -39.67 22.05 -14.57
CA ALA A 77 -39.57 21.08 -13.48
C ALA A 77 -38.80 19.81 -13.87
N ILE A 78 -38.85 19.39 -15.13
CA ILE A 78 -38.07 18.24 -15.65
C ILE A 78 -36.69 18.67 -16.16
N ALA A 79 -36.60 19.77 -16.91
CA ALA A 79 -35.34 20.18 -17.52
C ALA A 79 -34.30 20.60 -16.47
N ALA A 80 -34.70 21.31 -15.42
CA ALA A 80 -33.78 21.78 -14.38
C ALA A 80 -33.04 20.63 -13.66
N PRO A 81 -33.68 19.58 -13.13
CA PRO A 81 -32.98 18.47 -12.48
C PRO A 81 -32.15 17.64 -13.46
N LEU A 82 -32.60 17.47 -14.70
CA LEU A 82 -31.79 16.78 -15.73
C LEU A 82 -30.52 17.55 -16.06
N LEU A 83 -30.60 18.88 -16.22
CA LEU A 83 -29.43 19.73 -16.44
C LEU A 83 -28.51 19.74 -15.21
N ALA A 84 -29.06 19.79 -13.99
CA ALA A 84 -28.28 19.71 -12.77
C ALA A 84 -27.56 18.37 -12.63
N ALA A 85 -28.24 17.26 -12.93
CA ALA A 85 -27.64 15.92 -12.95
C ALA A 85 -26.56 15.80 -14.03
N ALA A 86 -26.79 16.33 -15.23
CA ALA A 86 -25.81 16.37 -16.30
C ALA A 86 -24.58 17.23 -15.94
N ALA A 87 -24.78 18.39 -15.30
CA ALA A 87 -23.70 19.24 -14.83
C ALA A 87 -22.90 18.58 -13.70
N ALA A 88 -23.56 17.93 -12.75
CA ALA A 88 -22.90 17.17 -11.69
C ALA A 88 -22.11 15.99 -12.26
N LEU A 89 -22.68 15.25 -13.21
CA LEU A 89 -22.00 14.17 -13.91
C LEU A 89 -20.78 14.68 -14.69
N ALA A 90 -20.94 15.79 -15.43
CA ALA A 90 -19.85 16.43 -16.16
C ALA A 90 -18.74 16.93 -15.23
N TRP A 91 -19.08 17.41 -14.03
CA TRP A 91 -18.12 17.82 -13.01
C TRP A 91 -17.36 16.63 -12.42
N VAL A 92 -18.07 15.54 -12.07
CA VAL A 92 -17.46 14.30 -11.53
C VAL A 92 -16.57 13.63 -12.58
N LEU A 93 -16.97 13.65 -13.85
CA LEU A 93 -16.21 13.10 -14.97
C LEU A 93 -15.18 14.09 -15.54
N ARG A 94 -15.11 15.32 -15.02
CA ARG A 94 -14.14 16.31 -15.48
C ARG A 94 -12.76 15.78 -15.17
N ARG A 95 -11.92 15.65 -16.21
CA ARG A 95 -10.49 15.37 -16.00
C ARG A 95 -9.91 16.47 -15.10
N PRO A 96 -8.96 16.12 -14.20
CA PRO A 96 -8.29 17.13 -13.41
C PRO A 96 -7.76 18.25 -14.32
N PRO A 97 -7.81 19.52 -13.88
CA PRO A 97 -7.24 20.62 -14.66
C PRO A 97 -5.78 20.31 -15.00
N LYS A 98 -5.38 20.56 -16.26
CA LYS A 98 -4.03 20.23 -16.77
C LYS A 98 -2.93 20.85 -15.92
N GLU A 99 -3.17 22.02 -15.33
CA GLU A 99 -2.27 22.71 -14.41
C GLU A 99 -1.83 21.84 -13.21
N LEU A 100 -2.68 20.92 -12.73
CA LEU A 100 -2.32 19.99 -11.65
C LEU A 100 -1.43 18.83 -12.11
N LEU A 101 -1.56 18.44 -13.38
CA LEU A 101 -0.67 17.45 -14.01
C LEU A 101 0.68 18.10 -14.34
N ASP A 102 0.65 19.32 -14.89
CA ASP A 102 1.85 20.06 -15.31
C ASP A 102 2.68 20.55 -14.10
N SER A 103 2.03 20.82 -12.95
CA SER A 103 2.73 21.21 -11.71
C SER A 103 3.47 20.05 -11.03
N GLY A 104 3.33 18.82 -11.54
CA GLY A 104 3.88 17.64 -10.89
C GLY A 104 3.31 17.41 -9.49
N ARG A 105 2.08 17.86 -9.22
CA ARG A 105 1.37 17.56 -7.96
C ARG A 105 0.55 16.29 -8.06
N VAL A 106 -0.03 16.05 -9.24
CA VAL A 106 -0.84 14.87 -9.51
C VAL A 106 -0.04 13.90 -10.34
N PHE A 107 0.06 12.66 -9.86
CA PHE A 107 0.77 11.57 -10.50
C PHE A 107 -0.23 10.49 -10.87
N GLU A 108 -0.17 10.01 -12.11
CA GLU A 108 -0.93 8.85 -12.54
C GLU A 108 -0.08 7.59 -12.36
N ASP A 109 -0.64 6.56 -11.74
CA ASP A 109 -0.04 5.23 -11.80
C ASP A 109 -0.45 4.54 -13.10
N ASP A 110 0.47 4.46 -14.06
CA ASP A 110 0.25 3.89 -15.40
C ASP A 110 -0.47 2.53 -15.40
N VAL A 111 -0.25 1.73 -14.36
CA VAL A 111 -0.77 0.36 -14.31
C VAL A 111 -2.19 0.29 -13.75
N THR A 112 -2.59 1.19 -12.84
CA THR A 112 -3.97 1.21 -12.31
C THR A 112 -4.81 2.35 -12.87
N GLY A 113 -4.19 3.37 -13.48
CA GLY A 113 -4.82 4.63 -13.85
C GLY A 113 -5.27 5.47 -12.66
N THR A 114 -4.85 5.14 -11.43
CA THR A 114 -5.22 5.94 -10.26
C THR A 114 -4.36 7.19 -10.19
N LEU A 115 -5.02 8.32 -10.01
CA LEU A 115 -4.38 9.61 -9.81
C LEU A 115 -4.13 9.84 -8.31
N PHE A 116 -2.91 10.20 -7.97
CA PHE A 116 -2.48 10.54 -6.62
C PHE A 116 -2.08 12.01 -6.57
N GLU A 117 -2.64 12.76 -5.63
CA GLU A 117 -2.18 14.11 -5.34
C GLU A 117 -1.15 14.05 -4.20
N ALA A 118 0.09 14.44 -4.49
CA ALA A 118 1.10 14.56 -3.45
C ALA A 118 0.78 15.75 -2.54
N PRO A 119 0.97 15.62 -1.21
CA PRO A 119 0.95 16.74 -0.29
C PRO A 119 1.88 17.87 -0.74
N ASP A 120 1.52 19.12 -0.43
CA ASP A 120 2.32 20.29 -0.74
C ASP A 120 3.79 20.12 -0.32
N GLY A 121 4.71 20.21 -1.30
CA GLY A 121 6.16 20.13 -1.06
C GLY A 121 6.75 18.72 -1.00
N MET A 122 5.97 17.67 -1.29
CA MET A 122 6.44 16.28 -1.32
C MET A 122 6.80 15.86 -2.74
N THR A 123 8.08 15.60 -3.00
CA THR A 123 8.54 14.97 -4.26
C THR A 123 8.45 13.44 -4.11
N PRO A 124 7.69 12.74 -4.97
CA PRO A 124 7.61 11.30 -4.88
C PRO A 124 8.92 10.61 -5.27
N GLU A 125 9.15 9.45 -4.68
CA GLU A 125 10.25 8.56 -4.99
C GLU A 125 9.93 7.80 -6.29
N PHE A 126 10.86 7.87 -7.24
CA PHE A 126 10.85 7.05 -8.44
C PHE A 126 11.93 5.98 -8.32
N ASP A 127 11.63 4.78 -8.80
CA ASP A 127 12.59 3.71 -8.91
C ASP A 127 13.51 3.91 -10.12
N LYS A 128 14.49 3.02 -10.27
CA LYS A 128 15.46 3.06 -11.38
C LYS A 128 14.87 2.91 -12.79
N ASN A 129 13.59 2.62 -12.92
CA ASN A 129 12.86 2.52 -14.19
C ASN A 129 11.86 3.68 -14.35
N ASP A 130 12.04 4.76 -13.59
CA ASP A 130 11.14 5.92 -13.54
C ASP A 130 9.71 5.57 -13.14
N LYS A 131 9.50 4.45 -12.42
CA LYS A 131 8.19 4.07 -11.86
C LYS A 131 8.06 4.53 -10.42
N LEU A 132 6.87 4.96 -10.01
CA LEU A 132 6.60 5.37 -8.63
C LEU A 132 6.90 4.24 -7.62
N ALA A 133 7.52 4.60 -6.50
CA ALA A 133 7.65 3.72 -5.34
C ALA A 133 6.50 3.95 -4.35
N PHE A 134 6.03 2.86 -3.72
CA PHE A 134 4.81 2.87 -2.92
C PHE A 134 5.03 2.39 -1.48
N LYS A 135 4.24 2.92 -0.54
CA LYS A 135 4.10 2.39 0.82
C LYS A 135 2.80 1.58 0.88
N ALA A 136 2.90 0.35 1.37
CA ALA A 136 1.72 -0.47 1.62
C ALA A 136 1.11 -0.11 2.99
N ILE A 137 -0.04 0.58 3.00
CA ILE A 137 -0.73 0.97 4.24
C ILE A 137 -1.93 0.06 4.52
N SER A 138 -2.67 -0.30 3.48
CA SER A 138 -3.84 -1.18 3.51
C SER A 138 -4.02 -1.74 2.09
N TYR A 139 -5.22 -1.76 1.54
CA TYR A 139 -5.49 -2.16 0.14
C TYR A 139 -5.02 -1.13 -0.90
N THR A 140 -4.82 0.12 -0.50
CA THR A 140 -4.40 1.19 -1.41
C THR A 140 -2.90 1.47 -1.21
N PRO A 141 -2.07 1.32 -2.24
CA PRO A 141 -0.68 1.77 -2.19
C PRO A 141 -0.64 3.31 -2.16
N TRP A 142 0.32 3.87 -1.44
CA TRP A 142 0.50 5.33 -1.36
C TRP A 142 1.88 5.73 -1.86
N PRO A 143 2.04 6.72 -2.76
CA PRO A 143 3.36 7.18 -3.19
C PRO A 143 4.23 7.60 -2.01
N VAL A 144 5.52 7.30 -2.09
CA VAL A 144 6.49 7.58 -1.01
C VAL A 144 7.34 8.79 -1.37
N GLN A 145 7.86 9.51 -0.38
CA GLN A 145 8.79 10.62 -0.61
C GLN A 145 10.19 10.08 -0.99
N ALA A 146 10.92 10.78 -1.86
CA ALA A 146 12.24 10.37 -2.34
C ALA A 146 13.26 9.99 -1.25
N ASP A 147 13.18 10.58 -0.07
CA ASP A 147 14.09 10.38 1.07
C ASP A 147 13.51 9.50 2.18
N ALA A 148 12.39 8.81 1.93
CA ALA A 148 11.74 8.04 2.97
C ALA A 148 12.64 6.90 3.49
N PRO A 149 12.69 6.70 4.82
CA PRO A 149 13.46 5.61 5.39
C PRO A 149 12.78 4.27 5.11
N GLY A 150 13.58 3.25 4.82
CA GLY A 150 13.08 1.89 4.65
C GLY A 150 13.83 1.07 3.62
N GLU A 151 13.48 -0.21 3.56
CA GLU A 151 13.99 -1.15 2.57
C GLU A 151 13.07 -1.18 1.35
N ARG A 152 13.67 -1.15 0.15
CA ARG A 152 12.94 -1.15 -1.12
C ARG A 152 12.84 -2.58 -1.64
N LEU A 153 11.61 -3.08 -1.78
CA LEU A 153 11.33 -4.43 -2.27
C LEU A 153 10.50 -4.38 -3.55
N ARG A 154 10.91 -5.16 -4.56
CA ARG A 154 10.13 -5.31 -5.79
C ARG A 154 9.16 -6.48 -5.67
N ILE A 155 7.87 -6.20 -5.72
CA ILE A 155 6.80 -7.18 -5.54
C ILE A 155 5.93 -7.20 -6.79
N ALA A 156 5.68 -8.38 -7.34
CA ALA A 156 4.82 -8.55 -8.50
C ALA A 156 3.34 -8.30 -8.14
N VAL A 157 2.72 -7.32 -8.79
CA VAL A 157 1.31 -6.91 -8.60
C VAL A 157 0.67 -6.56 -9.93
N GLY A 158 -0.66 -6.44 -9.98
CA GLY A 158 -1.41 -6.14 -11.20
C GLY A 158 -2.46 -7.20 -11.50
N ARG A 159 -2.92 -7.26 -12.75
CA ARG A 159 -3.96 -8.22 -13.16
C ARG A 159 -3.51 -9.66 -12.95
N VAL A 160 -4.38 -10.53 -12.46
CA VAL A 160 -4.11 -11.97 -12.34
C VAL A 160 -3.74 -12.54 -13.71
N GLY A 161 -2.56 -13.16 -13.82
CA GLY A 161 -1.99 -13.67 -15.07
C GLY A 161 -1.06 -12.69 -15.82
N SER A 162 -1.05 -11.41 -15.44
CA SER A 162 -0.18 -10.37 -16.03
C SER A 162 0.27 -9.39 -14.94
N THR A 163 1.16 -9.87 -14.07
CA THR A 163 1.72 -9.07 -12.97
C THR A 163 3.01 -8.38 -13.37
N GLU A 164 3.23 -7.17 -12.87
CA GLU A 164 4.47 -6.42 -13.03
C GLU A 164 5.15 -6.18 -11.67
N PRO A 165 6.50 -6.24 -11.60
CA PRO A 165 7.22 -5.92 -10.38
C PRO A 165 7.16 -4.43 -10.08
N ARG A 166 6.59 -4.07 -8.93
CA ARG A 166 6.55 -2.70 -8.41
C ARG A 166 7.37 -2.53 -7.15
N THR A 167 7.93 -1.34 -6.98
CA THR A 167 8.80 -1.02 -5.83
C THR A 167 7.96 -0.57 -4.64
N PHE A 168 8.11 -1.26 -3.51
CA PHE A 168 7.48 -0.95 -2.24
C PHE A 168 8.52 -0.63 -1.17
N VAL A 169 8.28 0.42 -0.37
CA VAL A 169 9.16 0.87 0.71
C VAL A 169 8.60 0.42 2.05
N PHE A 170 9.40 -0.31 2.81
CA PHE A 170 9.04 -0.80 4.14
C PHE A 170 10.00 -0.25 5.20
N GLU A 171 9.46 0.51 6.15
CA GLU A 171 10.21 1.00 7.30
C GLU A 171 10.46 -0.14 8.30
N LYS A 172 11.69 -0.33 8.78
CA LYS A 172 12.00 -1.37 9.78
C LYS A 172 11.37 -1.03 11.12
N THR A 173 10.78 -2.01 11.79
CA THR A 173 10.04 -1.80 13.05
C THR A 173 10.54 -2.66 14.20
N LEU A 174 11.38 -3.65 13.93
CA LEU A 174 12.11 -4.40 14.93
C LEU A 174 13.40 -3.66 15.33
N PRO A 175 13.90 -3.87 16.56
CA PRO A 175 15.21 -3.37 16.94
C PRO A 175 16.29 -3.87 15.96
N LEU A 176 17.22 -2.98 15.61
CA LEU A 176 18.35 -3.33 14.76
C LEU A 176 19.29 -4.32 15.48
N PRO A 177 19.91 -5.28 14.77
CA PRO A 177 19.80 -5.51 13.33
C PRO A 177 18.54 -6.30 12.93
N SER A 178 17.81 -5.80 11.93
CA SER A 178 16.66 -6.49 11.29
C SER A 178 16.73 -6.39 9.77
N GLU A 179 16.12 -7.36 9.08
CA GLU A 179 16.04 -7.43 7.61
C GLU A 179 14.59 -7.63 7.17
N ILE A 180 14.25 -7.09 6.00
CA ILE A 180 12.93 -7.28 5.38
C ILE A 180 13.06 -8.23 4.20
N VAL A 181 12.35 -9.35 4.25
CA VAL A 181 12.40 -10.40 3.24
C VAL A 181 11.03 -10.57 2.59
N ALA A 182 11.02 -10.86 1.29
CA ALA A 182 9.81 -11.16 0.52
C ALA A 182 9.80 -12.65 0.16
N VAL A 183 8.87 -13.41 0.72
CA VAL A 183 8.77 -14.86 0.54
C VAL A 183 7.48 -15.21 -0.17
N SER A 184 7.58 -15.81 -1.36
CA SER A 184 6.42 -16.24 -2.16
C SER A 184 6.08 -17.71 -1.90
N LEU A 185 4.89 -17.99 -1.39
CA LEU A 185 4.41 -19.34 -1.07
C LEU A 185 3.17 -19.72 -1.91
N PRO A 186 2.99 -20.99 -2.29
CA PRO A 186 1.75 -21.45 -2.89
C PRO A 186 0.59 -21.41 -1.88
N ARG A 187 -0.64 -21.44 -2.38
CA ARG A 187 -1.85 -21.63 -1.55
C ARG A 187 -2.17 -23.14 -1.45
N PRO A 188 -2.61 -23.66 -0.28
CA PRO A 188 -2.67 -22.99 1.02
C PRO A 188 -1.28 -22.67 1.59
N LEU A 189 -1.16 -21.59 2.36
CA LEU A 189 0.12 -21.10 2.86
C LEU A 189 0.83 -22.10 3.78
N GLY A 190 0.09 -22.81 4.63
CA GLY A 190 0.66 -23.71 5.64
C GLY A 190 1.41 -22.99 6.78
N VAL A 191 1.11 -21.71 7.01
CA VAL A 191 1.72 -20.88 8.07
C VAL A 191 0.67 -20.57 9.14
N ILE A 192 1.04 -20.71 10.41
CA ILE A 192 0.23 -20.36 11.57
C ILE A 192 0.66 -18.96 12.02
N PHE A 193 -0.29 -18.03 12.03
CA PHE A 193 -0.08 -16.65 12.45
C PHE A 193 -0.74 -16.39 13.80
N GLU A 194 -0.05 -15.65 14.66
CA GLU A 194 -0.60 -15.05 15.87
C GLU A 194 -0.55 -13.53 15.78
N PHE A 195 -1.43 -12.86 16.51
CA PHE A 195 -1.52 -11.41 16.52
C PHE A 195 -1.28 -10.86 17.92
N ASP A 196 -0.27 -9.99 18.05
CA ASP A 196 -0.02 -9.24 19.26
C ASP A 196 -0.86 -7.95 19.24
N GLU A 197 -1.97 -7.93 20.00
CA GLU A 197 -2.86 -6.76 20.12
C GLU A 197 -2.17 -5.54 20.75
N LYS A 198 -1.18 -5.73 21.63
CA LYS A 198 -0.46 -4.63 22.27
C LYS A 198 0.44 -3.92 21.27
N ARG A 199 1.17 -4.69 20.47
CA ARG A 199 2.08 -4.16 19.44
C ARG A 199 1.38 -3.88 18.11
N LYS A 200 0.16 -4.39 17.92
CA LYS A 200 -0.63 -4.36 16.67
C LYS A 200 0.13 -4.92 15.47
N ARG A 201 0.69 -6.13 15.65
CA ARG A 201 1.50 -6.82 14.63
C ARG A 201 1.19 -8.30 14.63
N ALA A 202 1.11 -8.90 13.45
CA ALA A 202 1.09 -10.35 13.31
C ALA A 202 2.50 -10.90 13.20
N PHE A 203 2.72 -12.08 13.75
CA PHE A 203 3.96 -12.81 13.61
C PHE A 203 3.69 -14.27 13.28
N VAL A 204 4.71 -14.94 12.75
CA VAL A 204 4.67 -16.36 12.44
C VAL A 204 4.88 -17.15 13.73
N ALA A 205 3.85 -17.84 14.19
CA ALA A 205 3.89 -18.67 15.39
C ALA A 205 4.33 -20.10 15.11
N GLY A 206 4.09 -20.60 13.89
CA GLY A 206 4.46 -21.96 13.51
C GLY A 206 4.00 -22.33 12.11
N PHE A 207 3.97 -23.63 11.84
CA PHE A 207 3.63 -24.18 10.53
C PHE A 207 2.65 -25.34 10.66
N VAL A 208 1.86 -25.56 9.60
CA VAL A 208 1.02 -26.76 9.51
C VAL A 208 1.91 -27.95 9.13
N PRO A 209 1.90 -29.05 9.90
CA PRO A 209 2.72 -30.23 9.62
C PRO A 209 2.48 -30.80 8.22
N GLY A 210 3.57 -31.13 7.52
CA GLY A 210 3.58 -31.62 6.15
C GLY A 210 3.33 -30.53 5.09
N GLY A 211 3.11 -29.28 5.48
CA GLY A 211 2.79 -28.18 4.57
C GLY A 211 3.99 -27.65 3.77
N ASN A 212 3.72 -26.99 2.65
CA ASN A 212 4.76 -26.41 1.77
C ASN A 212 5.67 -25.41 2.50
N ALA A 213 5.13 -24.61 3.42
CA ALA A 213 5.94 -23.66 4.20
C ALA A 213 6.90 -24.37 5.16
N GLU A 214 6.46 -25.45 5.81
CA GLU A 214 7.32 -26.26 6.69
C GLU A 214 8.44 -26.94 5.89
N GLN A 215 8.10 -27.56 4.75
CA GLN A 215 9.08 -28.20 3.87
C GLN A 215 10.14 -27.21 3.38
N ARG A 216 9.73 -26.01 2.93
CA ARG A 216 10.66 -24.96 2.49
C ARG A 216 11.54 -24.46 3.63
N ARG A 217 10.99 -24.32 4.83
CA ARG A 217 11.77 -23.98 6.03
C ARG A 217 12.79 -25.07 6.36
N ALA A 218 12.42 -26.35 6.28
CA ALA A 218 13.33 -27.46 6.52
C ALA A 218 14.50 -27.45 5.52
N VAL A 219 14.21 -27.23 4.23
CA VAL A 219 15.24 -27.06 3.19
C VAL A 219 16.12 -25.83 3.45
N ALA A 220 15.51 -24.69 3.81
CA ALA A 220 16.23 -23.46 4.11
C ALA A 220 17.16 -23.57 5.33
N ARG A 221 16.85 -24.43 6.29
CA ARG A 221 17.73 -24.74 7.44
C ARG A 221 18.98 -25.52 7.04
N LEU A 222 18.90 -26.31 5.97
CA LEU A 222 20.03 -27.09 5.46
C LEU A 222 20.93 -26.25 4.53
N ALA A 223 20.36 -25.26 3.84
CA ALA A 223 21.09 -24.41 2.92
C ALA A 223 21.75 -23.22 3.64
N ALA A 224 23.05 -23.00 3.41
CA ALA A 224 23.73 -21.79 3.86
C ALA A 224 23.08 -20.54 3.21
N GLY A 225 22.51 -19.66 4.03
CA GLY A 225 21.78 -18.47 3.54
C GLY A 225 20.36 -18.75 3.04
N GLY A 226 19.85 -19.98 3.18
CA GLY A 226 18.49 -20.35 2.74
C GLY A 226 17.37 -19.61 3.47
N GLY A 227 17.67 -18.97 4.60
CA GLY A 227 16.72 -18.20 5.40
C GLY A 227 15.95 -17.17 4.58
N ALA A 228 16.59 -16.46 3.65
CA ALA A 228 15.94 -15.41 2.86
C ALA A 228 14.76 -15.92 1.98
N GLN A 229 14.75 -17.21 1.65
CA GLN A 229 13.75 -17.82 0.76
C GLN A 229 12.61 -18.53 1.50
N ALA A 230 12.68 -18.62 2.84
CA ALA A 230 11.68 -19.32 3.64
C ALA A 230 11.15 -18.46 4.77
N VAL A 231 9.91 -18.75 5.16
CA VAL A 231 9.27 -18.15 6.33
C VAL A 231 9.84 -18.82 7.59
N MET A 232 10.14 -18.02 8.61
CA MET A 232 10.70 -18.48 9.89
C MET A 232 9.76 -18.11 11.05
N GLU A 233 9.78 -18.92 12.11
CA GLU A 233 9.08 -18.59 13.36
C GLU A 233 9.65 -17.30 13.96
N GLY A 234 8.75 -16.44 14.45
CA GLY A 234 9.08 -15.12 14.99
C GLY A 234 9.18 -14.01 13.93
N ASP A 235 9.11 -14.33 12.64
CA ASP A 235 9.01 -13.32 11.57
C ASP A 235 7.76 -12.47 11.77
N VAL A 236 7.90 -11.14 11.64
CA VAL A 236 6.80 -10.19 11.75
C VAL A 236 6.23 -9.89 10.37
N VAL A 237 4.93 -10.06 10.18
CA VAL A 237 4.26 -9.79 8.91
C VAL A 237 4.15 -8.28 8.70
N ARG A 238 4.79 -7.77 7.65
CA ARG A 238 4.76 -6.35 7.25
C ARG A 238 3.77 -6.09 6.12
N ALA A 239 3.63 -7.03 5.20
CA ALA A 239 2.60 -7.00 4.18
C ALA A 239 2.31 -8.39 3.58
N VAL A 240 1.21 -8.50 2.87
CA VAL A 240 0.84 -9.70 2.13
C VAL A 240 0.20 -9.35 0.79
N THR A 241 0.54 -10.06 -0.28
CA THR A 241 -0.21 -9.92 -1.54
C THR A 241 -1.57 -10.60 -1.43
N CYS A 242 -2.62 -9.92 -1.86
CA CYS A 242 -3.97 -10.48 -1.89
C CYS A 242 -4.70 -10.09 -3.18
N THR A 243 -5.74 -10.84 -3.52
CA THR A 243 -6.51 -10.58 -4.74
C THR A 243 -7.74 -9.74 -4.43
N THR A 244 -7.92 -8.64 -5.16
CA THR A 244 -9.06 -7.72 -5.01
C THR A 244 -9.74 -7.51 -6.37
N PRO A 245 -11.09 -7.49 -6.44
CA PRO A 245 -11.79 -7.09 -7.64
C PRO A 245 -11.59 -5.59 -7.91
N VAL A 246 -11.22 -5.24 -9.13
CA VAL A 246 -11.07 -3.87 -9.61
C VAL A 246 -12.06 -3.66 -10.74
N TRP A 247 -12.87 -2.61 -10.61
CA TRP A 247 -13.79 -2.19 -11.66
C TRP A 247 -13.08 -1.17 -12.54
N PRO A 248 -12.83 -1.47 -13.82
CA PRO A 248 -12.22 -0.50 -14.71
C PRO A 248 -13.15 0.72 -14.84
N ALA A 249 -12.60 1.94 -14.85
CA ALA A 249 -13.40 3.17 -14.87
C ALA A 249 -14.39 3.24 -16.06
N LYS A 250 -14.08 2.55 -17.16
CA LYS A 250 -14.96 2.40 -18.33
C LYS A 250 -16.22 1.56 -18.09
N ALA A 251 -16.31 0.83 -16.96
CA ALA A 251 -17.44 -0.04 -16.61
C ALA A 251 -18.66 0.71 -16.06
N LEU A 252 -18.58 2.02 -15.79
CA LEU A 252 -19.70 2.79 -15.25
C LEU A 252 -20.89 2.94 -16.23
N ILE A 253 -20.70 2.64 -17.53
CA ILE A 253 -21.72 2.80 -18.58
C ILE A 253 -21.98 1.47 -19.34
N GLY A 254 -21.32 0.38 -18.97
CA GLY A 254 -21.49 -0.93 -19.62
C GLY A 254 -21.12 -2.08 -18.71
N ALA A 255 -21.81 -3.22 -18.84
CA ALA A 255 -21.65 -4.42 -18.01
C ALA A 255 -20.30 -5.14 -18.25
N VAL A 256 -19.18 -4.49 -17.91
CA VAL A 256 -17.85 -5.11 -17.93
C VAL A 256 -17.64 -5.82 -16.60
N ALA A 257 -17.35 -7.12 -16.65
CA ALA A 257 -17.08 -7.92 -15.46
C ALA A 257 -15.84 -7.38 -14.71
N PRO A 258 -15.83 -7.40 -13.36
CA PRO A 258 -14.70 -6.93 -12.59
C PRO A 258 -13.44 -7.77 -12.87
N GLU A 259 -12.32 -7.09 -13.04
CA GLU A 259 -11.03 -7.76 -13.17
C GLU A 259 -10.48 -8.12 -11.79
N ARG A 260 -9.68 -9.17 -11.71
CA ARG A 260 -9.04 -9.60 -10.45
C ARG A 260 -7.59 -9.13 -10.48
N HIS A 261 -7.20 -8.34 -9.49
CA HIS A 261 -5.86 -7.77 -9.37
C HIS A 261 -5.19 -8.27 -8.10
N ILE A 262 -3.92 -8.62 -8.17
CA ILE A 262 -3.04 -8.90 -7.05
C ILE A 262 -2.47 -7.56 -6.58
N ILE A 263 -2.69 -7.25 -5.31
CA ILE A 263 -2.23 -6.00 -4.67
C ILE A 263 -1.49 -6.33 -3.37
N VAL A 264 -0.63 -5.42 -2.90
CA VAL A 264 0.05 -5.55 -1.60
C VAL A 264 -0.80 -4.92 -0.51
N TYR A 265 -1.25 -5.74 0.45
CA TYR A 265 -1.92 -5.28 1.67
C TYR A 265 -0.88 -5.02 2.77
N GLY A 266 -0.79 -3.76 3.21
CA GLY A 266 0.06 -3.38 4.35
C GLY A 266 -0.49 -3.93 5.67
N ALA A 267 0.35 -4.59 6.46
CA ALA A 267 -0.05 -5.19 7.74
C ALA A 267 0.23 -4.28 8.96
N ASP A 268 1.03 -3.22 8.78
CA ASP A 268 1.49 -2.36 9.87
C ASP A 268 0.36 -1.62 10.58
N LYS A 269 0.27 -1.78 11.90
CA LYS A 269 -0.73 -1.13 12.76
C LYS A 269 -2.18 -1.41 12.33
N THR A 270 -2.40 -2.44 11.51
CA THR A 270 -3.73 -2.87 11.08
C THR A 270 -4.39 -3.76 12.12
N ARG A 271 -5.72 -3.86 12.08
CA ARG A 271 -6.47 -4.81 12.93
C ARG A 271 -6.30 -6.22 12.40
N TRP A 272 -6.26 -7.21 13.30
CA TRP A 272 -6.17 -8.62 12.92
C TRP A 272 -7.24 -9.07 11.92
N SER A 273 -8.48 -8.58 12.07
CA SER A 273 -9.56 -8.87 11.15
C SER A 273 -9.30 -8.43 9.71
N GLY A 274 -8.62 -7.29 9.53
CA GLY A 274 -8.23 -6.77 8.20
C GLY A 274 -7.16 -7.65 7.55
N LEU A 275 -6.10 -7.96 8.30
CA LEU A 275 -5.03 -8.84 7.83
C LEU A 275 -5.52 -10.26 7.52
N ARG A 276 -6.37 -10.84 8.39
CA ARG A 276 -7.01 -12.13 8.15
C ARG A 276 -7.89 -12.10 6.90
N GLY A 277 -8.59 -10.99 6.66
CA GLY A 277 -9.34 -10.75 5.42
C GLY A 277 -8.43 -10.78 4.19
N ALA A 278 -7.30 -10.09 4.24
CA ALA A 278 -6.32 -10.08 3.15
C ALA A 278 -5.71 -11.47 2.90
N LEU A 279 -5.33 -12.21 3.95
CA LEU A 279 -4.78 -13.57 3.85
C LEU A 279 -5.77 -14.55 3.21
N LYS A 280 -7.06 -14.42 3.53
CA LYS A 280 -8.14 -15.25 2.97
C LYS A 280 -8.48 -14.87 1.53
N ARG A 281 -8.16 -13.65 1.07
CA ARG A 281 -8.47 -13.19 -0.28
C ARG A 281 -7.54 -13.82 -1.30
N GLY A 282 -8.15 -14.42 -2.31
CA GLY A 282 -7.48 -15.06 -3.45
C GLY A 282 -7.74 -16.57 -3.50
N ALA A 283 -7.63 -17.11 -4.70
CA ALA A 283 -7.82 -18.51 -5.04
C ALA A 283 -6.48 -19.12 -5.48
N VAL A 284 -6.40 -20.45 -5.49
CA VAL A 284 -5.19 -21.18 -5.96
C VAL A 284 -4.82 -20.77 -7.38
N ARG A 285 -5.82 -20.57 -8.26
CA ARG A 285 -5.62 -20.12 -9.65
C ARG A 285 -5.03 -18.71 -9.80
N ASP A 286 -4.99 -17.92 -8.73
CA ASP A 286 -4.42 -16.56 -8.79
C ASP A 286 -2.90 -16.57 -8.68
N GLY A 287 -2.31 -17.73 -8.37
CA GLY A 287 -0.88 -17.89 -8.17
C GLY A 287 -0.45 -17.82 -6.71
N PRO A 288 0.87 -17.74 -6.47
CA PRO A 288 1.43 -17.72 -5.13
C PRO A 288 1.12 -16.41 -4.40
N VAL A 289 1.24 -16.46 -3.08
CA VAL A 289 1.12 -15.32 -2.18
C VAL A 289 2.52 -14.92 -1.72
N THR A 290 2.87 -13.65 -1.90
CA THR A 290 4.08 -13.06 -1.36
C THR A 290 3.80 -12.47 0.01
N LEU A 291 4.50 -12.98 1.03
CA LEU A 291 4.56 -12.41 2.37
C LEU A 291 5.79 -11.52 2.45
N VAL A 292 5.61 -10.28 2.89
CA VAL A 292 6.72 -9.39 3.28
C VAL A 292 6.88 -9.49 4.78
N LEU A 293 8.02 -9.97 5.21
CA LEU A 293 8.32 -10.31 6.59
C LEU A 293 9.51 -9.49 7.06
N GLU A 294 9.46 -9.02 8.30
CA GLU A 294 10.63 -8.45 8.97
C GLU A 294 11.11 -9.45 10.02
N ARG A 295 12.41 -9.73 10.01
CA ARG A 295 13.03 -10.62 10.98
C ARG A 295 14.23 -9.98 11.62
N ARG A 296 14.51 -10.38 12.85
CA ARG A 296 15.77 -10.03 13.51
C ARG A 296 16.88 -10.74 12.76
N ALA A 297 17.93 -10.01 12.40
CA ALA A 297 19.14 -10.70 11.99
C ALA A 297 19.56 -11.59 13.16
N ALA A 298 19.87 -12.86 12.88
CA ALA A 298 20.56 -13.66 13.88
C ALA A 298 21.75 -12.82 14.31
N ALA A 299 21.84 -12.46 15.60
CA ALA A 299 23.03 -11.82 16.10
C ALA A 299 24.17 -12.71 15.61
N ALA A 300 24.98 -12.19 14.68
CA ALA A 300 26.16 -12.91 14.21
C ALA A 300 26.80 -13.45 15.47
N ALA A 301 27.03 -14.75 15.55
CA ALA A 301 27.38 -15.45 16.78
C ALA A 301 28.74 -14.95 17.32
N GLU A 302 28.74 -13.72 17.84
CA GLU A 302 29.80 -13.02 18.54
C GLU A 302 29.81 -13.66 19.93
N GLY A 303 30.41 -14.85 20.01
CA GLY A 303 30.46 -15.60 21.27
C GLY A 303 30.97 -17.04 21.19
N GLY A 304 31.43 -17.53 20.03
CA GLY A 304 32.02 -18.88 19.92
C GLY A 304 33.43 -19.04 20.52
N GLY A 305 33.92 -18.06 21.29
CA GLY A 305 35.28 -18.04 21.86
C GLY A 305 35.26 -17.77 23.36
N GLY A 306 34.55 -18.60 24.13
CA GLY A 306 34.45 -18.44 25.59
C GLY A 306 34.60 -19.76 26.34
N GLY A 307 35.84 -20.10 26.69
CA GLY A 307 36.13 -20.87 27.90
C GLY A 307 36.02 -22.39 27.83
N GLY A 308 36.92 -23.03 27.07
CA GLY A 308 37.34 -24.39 27.40
C GLY A 308 38.00 -24.39 28.79
N GLY A 309 37.25 -24.82 29.80
CA GLY A 309 37.66 -24.86 31.19
C GLY A 309 38.95 -25.67 31.38
N GLY A 310 39.92 -25.06 32.06
CA GLY A 310 41.09 -25.76 32.56
C GLY A 310 40.68 -26.81 33.59
N GLY A 311 40.74 -28.08 33.18
CA GLY A 311 40.79 -29.20 34.10
C GLY A 311 42.18 -29.28 34.73
N LYS A 312 42.28 -28.91 36.01
CA LYS A 312 43.29 -29.44 36.92
C LYS A 312 42.57 -30.37 37.89
N GLN A 313 42.95 -31.65 37.84
CA GLN A 313 42.89 -32.56 38.98
C GLN A 313 44.30 -33.12 39.14
#